data_AF-A0A161HBE2-F1
#
_entry.id   AF-A0A161HBE2-F1
#
_cell.length_a   1.000
_cell.length_b   1.000
_cell.length_c   1.000
_cell.angle_alpha   90.00
_cell.angle_beta   90.00
_cell.angle_gamma   90.00
#
_symmetry.space_group_name_H-M   'P 1'
#
loop_
_entity.id
_entity.type
_entity.pdbx_description
1 polymer ?
#
loop_
_entity_poly.entity_id
_entity_poly.type
_entity_poly.pdbx_seq_one_letter_code
_entity_poly.pdbx_strand_id
1 'polypeptide(L)'
;MTPGAGQIGPATASARFAEGVARWVREAPPATLLACGGESAAAILHNLGAGLLLVEGEALPGVPVSTLLDGLPGLQVLTKSGGFGAPDTLERLAKMLLCSRPDPR
;
A
#
# COMPACT_ATOMS: atom_id res chain seq x y z
N MET A 1 -17.54 5.63 -12.81
CA MET A 1 -16.23 5.56 -13.50
C MET A 1 -15.95 6.93 -14.10
N THR A 2 -14.87 7.59 -13.69
CA THR A 2 -14.50 8.93 -14.19
C THR A 2 -13.55 8.75 -15.38
N PRO A 3 -13.91 9.19 -16.60
CA PRO A 3 -13.03 9.06 -17.76
C PRO A 3 -11.72 9.84 -17.58
N GLY A 4 -10.60 9.27 -18.03
CA GLY A 4 -9.34 9.98 -18.15
C GLY A 4 -9.35 10.98 -19.32
N ALA A 5 -8.44 11.95 -19.30
CA ALA A 5 -8.29 12.95 -20.36
C ALA A 5 -7.86 12.37 -21.73
N GLY A 6 -7.39 11.12 -21.75
CA GLY A 6 -6.99 10.40 -22.95
C GLY A 6 -6.57 8.98 -22.62
N GLN A 7 -6.30 8.19 -23.65
CA GLN A 7 -5.74 6.85 -23.49
C GLN A 7 -4.22 6.93 -23.32
N ILE A 8 -3.69 6.18 -22.37
CA ILE A 8 -2.25 6.01 -22.15
C ILE A 8 -1.92 4.51 -22.10
N GLY A 9 -0.66 4.18 -22.39
CA GLY A 9 -0.19 2.80 -22.32
C GLY A 9 -0.21 2.24 -20.88
N PRO A 10 -0.39 0.92 -20.69
CA PRO A 10 -0.44 0.31 -19.36
C PRO A 10 0.79 0.58 -18.49
N ALA A 11 1.99 0.52 -19.08
CA ALA A 11 3.24 0.79 -18.37
C ALA A 11 3.29 2.23 -17.85
N THR A 12 2.90 3.20 -18.67
CA THR A 12 2.81 4.62 -18.28
C THR A 12 1.77 4.84 -17.19
N ALA A 13 0.62 4.15 -17.27
CA ALA A 13 -0.40 4.23 -16.24
C ALA A 13 0.11 3.69 -14.89
N SER A 14 0.77 2.54 -14.89
CA SER A 14 1.36 1.93 -13.69
C SER A 14 2.43 2.81 -13.06
N ALA A 15 3.36 3.34 -13.86
CA ALA A 15 4.41 4.23 -13.40
C ALA A 15 3.85 5.51 -12.77
N ARG A 16 2.90 6.18 -13.44
CA ARG A 16 2.25 7.39 -12.93
C ARG A 16 1.45 7.14 -11.65
N PHE A 17 0.79 5.98 -11.56
CA PHE A 17 0.09 5.58 -10.34
C PHE A 17 1.06 5.44 -9.17
N ALA A 18 2.16 4.70 -9.37
CA ALA A 18 3.16 4.48 -8.33
C ALA A 18 3.85 5.78 -7.88
N GLU A 19 4.25 6.64 -8.83
CA GLU A 19 4.81 7.97 -8.54
C GLU A 19 3.83 8.84 -7.76
N GLY A 20 2.57 8.90 -8.20
CA GLY A 20 1.53 9.71 -7.57
C GLY A 20 1.26 9.28 -6.12
N VAL A 21 1.16 7.97 -5.87
CA VAL A 21 0.98 7.41 -4.53
C VAL A 21 2.21 7.66 -3.66
N ALA A 22 3.42 7.42 -4.16
CA ALA A 22 4.65 7.65 -3.42
C ALA A 22 4.83 9.13 -3.04
N ARG A 23 4.48 10.05 -3.94
CA ARG A 23 4.45 11.48 -3.65
C ARG A 23 3.46 11.80 -2.53
N TRP A 24 2.22 11.31 -2.63
CA TRP A 24 1.20 11.55 -1.61
C TRP A 24 1.60 11.01 -0.23
N VAL A 25 2.17 9.79 -0.18
CA VAL A 25 2.67 9.18 1.05
C VAL A 25 3.81 10.00 1.68
N ARG A 26 4.66 10.65 0.89
CA ARG A 26 5.70 11.56 1.43
C ARG A 26 5.13 12.86 1.97
N GLU A 27 4.17 13.45 1.26
CA GLU A 27 3.55 14.72 1.63
C GLU A 27 2.64 14.59 2.85
N ALA A 28 1.97 13.45 3.00
CA ALA A 28 1.09 13.14 4.12
C ALA A 28 1.23 11.65 4.50
N PRO A 29 2.25 11.29 5.30
CA PRO A 29 2.50 9.91 5.69
C PRO A 29 1.29 9.29 6.39
N PRO A 30 0.68 8.23 5.83
CA PRO A 30 -0.37 7.51 6.52
C PRO A 30 0.23 6.67 7.65
N ALA A 31 -0.59 6.29 8.63
CA ALA A 31 -0.19 5.30 9.63
C ALA A 31 0.10 3.93 8.99
N THR A 32 -0.67 3.59 7.94
CA THR A 32 -0.59 2.30 7.26
C THR A 32 -0.86 2.48 5.77
N LEU A 33 -0.03 1.88 4.92
CA LEU A 33 -0.21 1.78 3.47
C LEU A 33 -0.70 0.37 3.10
N LEU A 34 -1.92 0.24 2.57
CA LEU A 34 -2.41 -1.01 1.98
C LEU A 34 -2.22 -0.97 0.46
N ALA A 35 -1.36 -1.84 -0.07
CA ALA A 35 -1.11 -1.97 -1.51
C ALA A 35 -1.68 -3.29 -2.05
N CYS A 36 -2.61 -3.18 -3.02
CA CYS A 36 -3.19 -4.34 -3.71
C CYS A 36 -2.54 -4.51 -5.09
N GLY A 37 -1.95 -5.69 -5.32
CA GLY A 37 -1.18 -6.01 -6.52
C GLY A 37 0.33 -5.94 -6.25
N GLY A 38 1.05 -7.02 -6.59
CA GLY A 38 2.50 -7.13 -6.33
C GLY A 38 3.31 -6.08 -7.08
N GLU A 39 3.09 -5.92 -8.38
CA GLU A 39 3.77 -4.92 -9.21
C GLU A 39 3.52 -3.50 -8.72
N SER A 40 2.27 -3.17 -8.37
CA SER A 40 1.93 -1.85 -7.83
C SER A 40 2.59 -1.59 -6.48
N ALA A 41 2.57 -2.57 -5.57
CA ALA A 41 3.24 -2.46 -4.27
C ALA A 41 4.74 -2.27 -4.45
N ALA A 42 5.39 -3.10 -5.27
CA ALA A 42 6.82 -3.01 -5.56
C ALA A 42 7.20 -1.66 -6.17
N ALA A 43 6.43 -1.18 -7.15
CA ALA A 43 6.68 0.11 -7.78
C ALA A 43 6.50 1.30 -6.81
N ILE A 44 5.51 1.25 -5.92
CA ILE A 44 5.32 2.29 -4.89
C ILE A 44 6.51 2.29 -3.91
N LEU A 45 6.88 1.12 -3.38
CA LEU A 45 7.99 0.97 -2.42
C LEU A 45 9.33 1.39 -3.04
N HIS A 46 9.58 0.99 -4.29
CA HIS A 46 10.73 1.45 -5.05
C HIS A 46 10.75 2.98 -5.16
N ASN A 47 9.62 3.59 -5.54
CA ASN A 47 9.52 5.04 -5.63
C ASN A 47 9.62 5.74 -4.27
N LEU A 48 9.36 5.06 -3.15
CA LEU A 48 9.59 5.56 -1.79
C LEU A 48 11.06 5.41 -1.35
N GLY A 49 11.89 4.71 -2.12
CA GLY A 49 13.28 4.39 -1.77
C GLY A 49 13.40 3.28 -0.73
N ALA A 50 12.38 2.43 -0.60
CA ALA A 50 12.36 1.32 0.34
C ALA A 50 12.88 0.03 -0.32
N GLY A 51 13.92 -0.56 0.25
CA GLY A 51 14.51 -1.84 -0.13
C GLY A 51 14.47 -2.88 0.98
N LEU A 52 14.16 -2.48 2.21
CA LEU A 52 14.16 -3.35 3.39
C LEU A 52 12.84 -3.27 4.15
N LEU A 53 12.25 -4.45 4.36
CA LEU A 53 11.00 -4.62 5.10
C LEU A 53 11.22 -5.61 6.24
N LEU A 54 10.82 -5.21 7.45
CA LEU A 54 10.65 -6.13 8.56
C LEU A 54 9.26 -6.76 8.46
N VAL A 55 9.20 -8.07 8.22
CA VAL A 55 7.93 -8.82 8.20
C VAL A 55 7.49 -9.11 9.63
N GLU A 56 6.29 -8.65 10.00
CA GLU A 56 5.75 -8.78 11.36
C GLU A 56 4.75 -9.94 11.48
N GLY A 57 4.18 -10.38 10.36
CA GLY A 57 3.21 -11.47 10.30
C GLY A 57 2.17 -11.23 9.20
N GLU A 58 0.94 -11.66 9.45
CA GLU A 58 -0.19 -11.45 8.54
C GLU A 58 -1.40 -10.85 9.29
N ALA A 59 -2.04 -9.83 8.70
CA ALA A 59 -3.25 -9.23 9.25
C ALA A 59 -4.48 -10.13 8.98
N LEU A 60 -4.46 -10.80 7.83
CA LEU A 60 -5.42 -11.79 7.38
C LEU A 60 -4.67 -12.82 6.52
N PRO A 61 -5.20 -14.04 6.31
CA PRO A 61 -4.54 -15.04 5.47
C PRO A 61 -4.10 -14.47 4.10
N GLY A 62 -2.79 -14.47 3.85
CA GLY A 62 -2.16 -13.93 2.63
C GLY A 62 -2.18 -12.41 2.48
N VAL A 63 -2.33 -11.69 3.59
CA VAL A 63 -2.13 -10.24 3.71
C VAL A 63 -1.01 -9.98 4.72
N PRO A 64 0.27 -10.05 4.30
CA PRO A 64 1.39 -9.75 5.18
C PRO A 64 1.36 -8.32 5.70
N VAL A 65 1.82 -8.16 6.94
CA VAL A 65 2.12 -6.88 7.59
C VAL A 65 3.63 -6.76 7.69
N SER A 66 4.14 -5.64 7.22
CA SER A 66 5.56 -5.31 7.31
C SER A 66 5.76 -3.86 7.71
N THR A 67 6.90 -3.56 8.32
CA THR A 67 7.34 -2.19 8.59
C THR A 67 8.57 -1.87 7.74
N LEU A 68 8.56 -0.70 7.08
CA LEU A 68 9.71 -0.25 6.30
C LEU A 68 10.90 0.09 7.21
N LEU A 69 12.09 -0.37 6.82
CA LEU A 69 13.34 -0.08 7.53
C LEU A 69 14.17 1.03 6.87
N ASP A 70 13.89 1.32 5.60
CA ASP A 70 14.53 2.36 4.78
C ASP A 70 13.50 3.10 3.90
N GLY A 71 13.95 4.16 3.21
CA GLY A 71 13.11 5.04 2.40
C GLY A 71 12.19 5.93 3.24
N LEU A 72 11.20 5.32 3.89
CA LEU A 72 10.32 5.95 4.87
C LEU A 72 10.20 5.06 6.14
N PRO A 73 11.25 5.01 6.98
CA PRO A 73 11.31 4.09 8.12
C PRO A 73 10.13 4.24 9.08
N GLY A 74 9.59 3.12 9.55
CA GLY A 74 8.46 3.08 10.49
C GLY A 74 7.09 3.10 9.81
N LEU A 75 6.99 3.31 8.50
CA LEU A 75 5.73 3.15 7.78
C LEU A 75 5.32 1.66 7.78
N GLN A 76 4.11 1.38 8.29
CA GLN A 76 3.51 0.05 8.17
C GLN A 76 2.91 -0.14 6.78
N VAL A 77 3.18 -1.29 6.17
CA VAL A 77 2.72 -1.65 4.83
C VAL A 77 2.03 -3.01 4.90
N LEU A 78 0.81 -3.05 4.39
CA LEU A 78 0.10 -4.29 4.09
C LEU A 78 0.12 -4.50 2.59
N THR A 79 0.43 -5.72 2.15
CA THR A 79 0.34 -6.07 0.72
C THR A 79 -0.67 -7.19 0.53
N LYS A 80 -1.41 -7.15 -0.59
CA LYS A 80 -2.33 -8.21 -1.01
C LYS A 80 -2.12 -8.48 -2.49
N SER A 81 -1.95 -9.74 -2.89
CA SER A 81 -1.99 -10.08 -4.32
C SER A 81 -3.38 -9.79 -4.90
N GLY A 82 -3.44 -9.29 -6.14
CA GLY A 82 -4.69 -8.78 -6.76
C GLY A 82 -5.85 -9.76 -6.68
N GLY A 83 -5.61 -11.04 -6.97
CA GLY A 83 -6.63 -12.10 -6.95
C GLY A 83 -6.78 -12.88 -5.64
N PHE A 84 -6.08 -12.50 -4.57
CA PHE A 84 -6.04 -13.28 -3.33
C PHE A 84 -7.01 -12.80 -2.24
N GLY A 85 -7.45 -13.69 -1.35
CA GLY A 85 -8.36 -13.36 -0.24
C GLY A 85 -9.85 -13.46 -0.59
N ALA A 86 -10.68 -13.48 0.44
CA ALA A 86 -12.13 -13.51 0.29
C ALA A 86 -12.70 -12.16 -0.20
N PRO A 87 -13.91 -12.11 -0.80
CA PRO A 87 -14.51 -10.87 -1.29
C PRO A 87 -14.64 -9.75 -0.24
N ASP A 88 -14.69 -10.11 1.04
CA ASP A 88 -14.80 -9.20 2.20
C ASP A 88 -13.44 -8.79 2.79
N THR A 89 -12.31 -9.19 2.19
CA THR A 89 -10.96 -8.96 2.74
C THR A 89 -10.70 -7.49 3.04
N LEU A 90 -11.02 -6.58 2.10
CA LEU A 90 -10.79 -5.15 2.28
C LEU A 90 -11.69 -4.55 3.36
N GLU A 91 -12.93 -5.03 3.48
CA GLU A 91 -13.86 -4.59 4.52
C GLU A 91 -13.34 -5.00 5.91
N ARG A 92 -12.87 -6.23 6.04
CA ARG A 92 -12.29 -6.75 7.29
C ARG A 92 -11.03 -5.99 7.68
N LEU A 93 -10.13 -5.73 6.73
CA LEU A 93 -8.94 -4.91 6.96
C LEU A 93 -9.31 -3.50 7.40
N ALA A 94 -10.27 -2.86 6.72
CA ALA A 94 -10.72 -1.52 7.07
C ALA A 94 -11.29 -1.46 8.50
N LYS A 95 -12.13 -2.43 8.88
CA LYS A 95 -12.66 -2.55 10.26
C LYS A 95 -11.53 -2.68 11.28
N MET A 96 -10.54 -3.54 11.01
CA MET A 96 -9.39 -3.71 11.89
C MET A 96 -8.59 -2.42 12.04
N LEU A 97 -8.22 -1.77 10.93
CA LEU A 97 -7.35 -0.59 10.94
C LEU A 97 -8.06 0.67 11.50
N LEU A 98 -9.35 0.84 11.22
CA LEU A 98 -10.10 2.02 11.68
C LEU A 98 -10.50 1.93 13.16
N CYS A 99 -10.72 0.73 13.68
CA CYS A 99 -11.01 0.52 15.11
C CYS A 99 -9.76 0.53 15.99
N SER A 100 -8.57 0.29 15.41
CA SER A 100 -7.31 0.17 16.16
C SER A 100 -6.56 1.49 16.35
N ARG A 101 -7.17 2.66 16.10
CA ARG A 101 -6.49 3.95 16.27
C ARG A 101 -5.94 4.08 17.71
N PRO A 102 -4.61 4.21 17.90
CA PRO A 102 -4.09 4.71 19.15
C PRO A 102 -4.51 6.18 19.32
N ASP A 103 -4.83 6.54 20.56
CA ASP A 103 -5.06 7.91 21.02
C ASP A 103 -3.96 8.85 20.50
N PRO A 104 -4.29 10.00 19.88
CA PRO A 104 -3.29 10.99 19.48
C PRO A 104 -2.71 11.65 20.75
N ARG A 105 -1.69 11.01 21.34
CA ARG A 105 -0.83 11.62 22.34
C ARG A 105 0.25 12.47 21.69
#